data_AF-A0A6L6GZY3-F1
#
_entry.id   AF-A0A6L6GZY3-F1
#
_cell.length_a   1.000
_cell.length_b   1.000
_cell.length_c   1.000
_cell.angle_alpha   90.00
_cell.angle_beta   90.00
_cell.angle_gamma   90.00
#
_symmetry.space_group_name_H-M   'P 1'
#
loop_
_entity.id
_entity.type
_entity.pdbx_description
1 polymer ?
#
loop_
_entity_poly.entity_id
_entity_poly.type
_entity_poly.pdbx_seq_one_letter_code
_entity_poly.pdbx_strand_id
1 'polypeptide(L)'
;MHERPISRVGEMVLGIVGIVFNIIAIILTLMIVLGVSGFEGTEEHNQIQQDLLNDPTFTDPQEAQMAMDMFNGILGFFGIFGWVFIAILIISTILAIVALASLKRNAKLSGVFFILAGVFAGILSLTSVLFYIAAIMCFVRKTPMREDELLRKADQDIQTQETPYRPF
;
A
#
# COMPACT_ATOMS: atom_id res chain seq x y z
N MET A 1 -17.47 -13.59 34.46
CA MET A 1 -16.10 -13.32 33.96
C MET A 1 -16.26 -12.80 32.53
N HIS A 2 -15.72 -11.61 32.21
CA HIS A 2 -15.84 -11.02 30.87
C HIS A 2 -14.78 -11.64 29.95
N GLU A 3 -15.15 -12.65 29.17
CA GLU A 3 -14.26 -13.19 28.15
C GLU A 3 -14.16 -12.19 27.00
N ARG A 4 -12.98 -11.58 26.82
CA ARG A 4 -12.73 -10.69 25.69
C ARG A 4 -12.46 -11.58 24.47
N PRO A 5 -13.24 -11.50 23.38
CA PRO A 5 -12.94 -12.25 22.18
C PRO A 5 -11.53 -11.86 21.72
N ILE A 6 -10.70 -12.86 21.38
CA ILE A 6 -9.31 -12.70 20.95
C ILE A 6 -9.26 -11.60 19.88
N SER A 7 -8.68 -10.47 20.27
CA SER A 7 -8.87 -9.24 19.52
C SER A 7 -8.05 -9.28 18.24
N ARG A 8 -8.69 -9.01 17.09
CA ARG A 8 -8.01 -8.81 15.80
C ARG A 8 -7.34 -7.44 15.70
N VAL A 9 -6.85 -6.94 16.84
CA VAL A 9 -6.31 -5.59 16.99
C VAL A 9 -4.97 -5.46 16.27
N GLY A 10 -4.10 -6.49 16.32
CA GLY A 10 -2.81 -6.45 15.61
C GLY A 10 -2.93 -6.24 14.10
N GLU A 11 -3.74 -7.06 13.42
CA GLU A 11 -4.02 -6.92 11.98
C GLU A 11 -4.69 -5.58 11.64
N MET A 12 -5.65 -5.16 12.48
CA MET A 12 -6.37 -3.91 12.27
C MET A 12 -5.46 -2.69 12.43
N VAL A 13 -4.62 -2.67 13.47
CA VAL A 13 -3.65 -1.60 13.72
C VAL A 13 -2.63 -1.55 12.60
N LEU A 14 -2.06 -2.69 12.19
CA LEU A 14 -1.05 -2.72 11.13
C LEU A 14 -1.63 -2.27 9.77
N GLY A 15 -2.85 -2.69 9.45
CA GLY A 15 -3.57 -2.24 8.26
C GLY A 15 -3.86 -0.74 8.28
N ILE A 16 -4.32 -0.20 9.42
CA ILE A 16 -4.57 1.24 9.58
C ILE A 16 -3.28 2.04 9.45
N VAL A 17 -2.19 1.61 10.10
CA VAL A 17 -0.89 2.29 10.01
C VAL A 17 -0.39 2.27 8.57
N GLY A 18 -0.51 1.14 7.86
CA GLY A 18 -0.18 1.05 6.43
C GLY A 18 -0.98 2.03 5.57
N ILE A 19 -2.29 2.16 5.81
CA ILE A 19 -3.15 3.13 5.11
C ILE A 19 -2.69 4.56 5.38
N VAL A 20 -2.37 4.91 6.64
CA VAL A 20 -1.90 6.26 6.99
C VAL A 20 -0.60 6.60 6.25
N PHE A 21 0.38 5.69 6.24
CA PHE A 21 1.60 5.90 5.47
C PHE A 21 1.33 5.99 3.96
N ASN A 22 0.35 5.25 3.45
CA ASN A 22 -0.01 5.31 2.04
C ASN A 22 -0.64 6.66 1.66
N ILE A 23 -1.47 7.22 2.53
CA ILE A 23 -2.01 8.57 2.37
C ILE A 23 -0.89 9.61 2.41
N ILE A 24 0.07 9.49 3.33
CA ILE A 24 1.24 10.37 3.38
C ILE A 24 2.04 10.28 2.07
N ALA A 25 2.26 9.09 1.54
CA ALA A 25 2.94 8.89 0.27
C ALA A 25 2.20 9.55 -0.91
N ILE A 26 0.86 9.47 -0.93
CA ILE A 26 0.03 10.17 -1.92
C ILE A 26 0.23 11.69 -1.80
N ILE A 27 0.17 12.25 -0.60
CA ILE A 27 0.34 13.69 -0.36
C ILE A 27 1.74 14.16 -0.81
N LEU A 28 2.79 13.42 -0.44
CA LEU A 28 4.16 13.75 -0.84
C LEU A 28 4.34 13.70 -2.36
N THR A 29 3.82 12.65 -3.01
CA THR A 29 3.86 12.54 -4.47
C THR A 29 3.09 13.68 -5.13
N LEU A 30 1.92 14.03 -4.61
CA LEU A 30 1.11 15.13 -5.11
C LEU A 30 1.86 16.47 -5.00
N MET A 31 2.55 16.72 -3.89
CA MET A 31 3.41 17.91 -3.72
C MET A 31 4.50 17.98 -4.78
N ILE A 32 5.19 16.87 -5.05
CA ILE A 32 6.24 16.80 -6.08
C ILE A 32 5.65 17.05 -7.47
N VAL A 33 4.56 16.37 -7.82
CA VAL A 33 3.93 16.49 -9.14
C VAL A 33 3.41 17.90 -9.38
N LEU A 34 2.71 18.50 -8.40
CA LEU A 34 2.24 19.87 -8.51
C LEU A 34 3.39 20.88 -8.58
N GLY A 35 4.49 20.63 -7.86
CA GLY A 35 5.70 21.44 -7.94
C GLY A 35 6.35 21.41 -9.32
N VAL A 36 6.49 20.22 -9.91
CA VAL A 36 7.05 20.06 -11.27
C VAL A 36 6.12 20.65 -12.33
N SER A 37 4.82 20.33 -12.26
CA SER A 37 3.81 20.83 -13.20
C SER A 37 3.66 22.35 -13.12
N GLY A 38 3.84 22.93 -11.92
CA GLY A 38 3.80 24.36 -11.69
C GLY A 38 5.10 25.07 -12.06
N PHE A 39 6.18 24.34 -12.30
CA PHE A 39 7.48 24.88 -12.72
C PHE A 39 7.61 24.90 -14.25
N GLU A 40 7.14 23.87 -14.95
CA GLU A 40 7.13 23.82 -16.42
C GLU A 40 6.33 24.99 -17.02
N GLY A 41 6.98 25.76 -17.91
CA GLY A 41 6.34 26.88 -18.61
C GLY A 41 6.26 28.20 -17.83
N THR A 42 6.87 28.28 -16.64
CA THR A 42 7.03 29.54 -15.90
C THR A 42 8.13 30.43 -16.49
N GLU A 43 8.13 31.71 -16.13
CA GLU A 43 9.25 32.60 -16.51
C GLU A 43 10.59 32.11 -15.95
N GLU A 44 10.61 31.51 -14.76
CA GLU A 44 11.82 30.94 -14.17
C GLU A 44 12.35 29.76 -14.99
N HIS A 45 11.48 28.87 -15.46
CA HIS A 45 11.86 27.77 -16.35
C HIS A 45 12.41 28.28 -17.69
N ASN A 46 11.79 29.31 -18.26
CA ASN A 46 12.26 29.94 -19.50
C ASN A 46 13.59 30.68 -19.32
N GLN A 47 13.80 31.33 -18.17
CA GLN A 47 15.06 31.98 -17.82
C GLN A 47 16.18 30.95 -17.66
N ILE A 48 15.92 29.85 -16.94
CA ILE A 48 16.87 28.74 -16.80
C ILE A 48 17.22 28.14 -18.17
N GLN A 49 16.24 27.99 -19.05
CA GLN A 49 16.48 27.53 -20.41
C GLN A 49 17.36 28.50 -21.20
N GLN A 50 17.10 29.81 -21.12
CA GLN A 50 17.91 30.82 -21.80
C GLN A 50 19.32 30.93 -21.22
N ASP A 51 19.47 30.85 -19.91
CA ASP A 51 20.76 30.91 -19.23
C ASP A 51 21.61 29.71 -19.61
N LEU A 52 21.04 28.50 -19.65
CA LEU A 52 21.77 27.28 -20.02
C LEU A 52 22.18 27.27 -21.50
N LEU A 53 21.34 27.82 -22.38
CA LEU A 53 21.66 27.95 -23.82
C LEU A 53 22.72 29.01 -24.11
N ASN A 54 22.87 30.01 -23.24
CA ASN A 54 23.85 31.09 -23.36
C ASN A 54 25.06 30.90 -22.44
N ASP A 55 25.16 29.78 -21.71
CA ASP A 55 26.23 29.54 -20.75
C ASP A 55 27.56 29.29 -21.48
N PRO A 56 28.61 30.09 -21.21
CA PRO A 56 29.91 29.94 -21.85
C PRO A 56 30.66 28.65 -21.49
N THR A 57 30.17 27.84 -20.54
CA THR A 57 30.72 26.52 -20.22
C THR A 57 30.41 25.47 -21.29
N PHE A 58 29.31 25.62 -22.04
CA PHE A 58 29.04 24.78 -23.21
C PHE A 58 29.77 25.34 -24.42
N THR A 59 30.73 24.57 -24.94
CA THR A 59 31.57 25.01 -26.06
C THR A 59 30.86 24.81 -27.41
N ASP A 60 29.89 23.88 -27.46
CA ASP A 60 29.04 23.62 -28.62
C ASP A 60 27.55 23.85 -28.25
N PRO A 61 26.80 24.65 -29.01
CA PRO A 61 25.36 24.83 -28.83
C PRO A 61 24.56 23.51 -28.79
N GLN A 62 25.05 22.46 -29.46
CA GLN A 62 24.40 21.14 -29.42
C GLN A 62 24.46 20.48 -28.04
N GLU A 63 25.53 20.69 -27.28
CA GLU A 63 25.68 20.12 -25.93
C GLU A 63 24.73 20.78 -24.93
N ALA A 64 24.59 22.10 -25.00
CA ALA A 64 23.62 22.86 -24.20
C ALA A 64 22.18 22.43 -24.51
N GLN A 65 21.86 22.22 -25.79
CA GLN A 65 20.55 21.76 -26.23
C GLN A 65 20.23 20.35 -25.70
N MET A 66 21.19 19.41 -25.76
CA MET A 66 21.02 18.07 -25.20
C MET A 66 20.81 18.08 -23.68
N ALA A 67 21.53 18.94 -22.95
CA ALA A 67 21.35 19.08 -21.52
C ALA A 67 19.94 19.59 -21.17
N MET A 68 19.43 20.58 -21.92
CA MET A 68 18.06 21.08 -21.77
C MET A 68 17.00 20.04 -22.12
N ASP A 69 17.19 19.30 -23.21
CA ASP A 69 16.25 18.24 -23.62
C ASP A 69 16.20 17.11 -22.58
N MET A 70 17.35 16.75 -21.99
CA MET A 70 17.40 15.78 -20.90
C MET A 70 16.69 16.31 -19.64
N PHE A 71 16.91 17.57 -19.27
CA PHE A 71 16.25 18.20 -18.12
C PHE A 71 14.73 18.22 -18.30
N ASN A 72 14.24 18.71 -19.43
CA ASN A 72 12.81 18.71 -19.77
C ASN A 72 12.25 17.29 -19.87
N GLY A 73 13.02 16.34 -20.40
CA GLY A 73 12.63 14.93 -20.46
C GLY A 73 12.44 14.31 -19.06
N ILE A 74 13.30 14.66 -18.10
CA ILE A 74 13.17 14.24 -16.71
C ILE A 74 11.92 14.86 -16.08
N LEU A 75 11.71 16.17 -16.23
CA LEU A 75 10.52 16.85 -15.69
C LEU A 75 9.22 16.25 -16.25
N GLY A 76 9.15 16.06 -17.58
CA GLY A 76 8.02 15.43 -18.25
C GLY A 76 7.78 13.98 -17.81
N PHE A 77 8.85 13.21 -17.56
CA PHE A 77 8.74 11.87 -16.98
C PHE A 77 8.11 11.91 -15.58
N PHE A 78 8.58 12.78 -14.69
CA PHE A 78 8.02 12.94 -13.34
C PHE A 78 6.58 13.45 -13.36
N GLY A 79 6.22 14.31 -14.32
CA GLY A 79 4.84 14.76 -14.52
C GLY A 79 3.90 13.58 -14.82
N ILE A 80 4.14 12.87 -15.93
CA ILE A 80 3.25 11.77 -16.38
C ILE A 80 3.31 10.60 -15.40
N PHE A 81 4.51 10.15 -15.03
CA PHE A 81 4.69 9.00 -14.16
C PHE A 81 4.14 9.28 -12.76
N GLY A 82 4.29 10.51 -12.26
CA GLY A 82 3.74 10.91 -10.97
C GLY A 82 2.21 10.83 -10.91
N TRP A 83 1.49 11.27 -11.95
CA TRP A 83 0.03 11.12 -12.01
C TRP A 83 -0.42 9.65 -12.07
N VAL A 84 0.28 8.83 -12.88
CA VAL A 84 0.01 7.38 -12.94
C VAL A 84 0.27 6.73 -11.58
N PHE A 85 1.37 7.10 -10.92
CA PHE A 85 1.73 6.59 -9.60
C PHE A 85 0.69 6.97 -8.54
N ILE A 86 0.20 8.21 -8.54
CA ILE A 86 -0.90 8.66 -7.66
C ILE A 86 -2.16 7.81 -7.88
N ALA A 87 -2.55 7.57 -9.13
CA ALA A 87 -3.72 6.74 -9.45
C ALA A 87 -3.57 5.30 -8.89
N ILE A 88 -2.38 4.73 -9.03
CA ILE A 88 -2.05 3.40 -8.49
C ILE A 88 -2.12 3.39 -6.96
N LEU A 89 -1.59 4.41 -6.28
CA LEU A 89 -1.64 4.51 -4.81
C LEU A 89 -3.07 4.69 -4.29
N ILE A 90 -3.93 5.39 -5.03
CA ILE A 90 -5.36 5.50 -4.69
C ILE A 90 -6.03 4.13 -4.78
N ILE A 91 -5.79 3.38 -5.87
CA ILE A 91 -6.29 2.02 -6.02
C ILE A 91 -5.80 1.14 -4.86
N SER A 92 -4.50 1.18 -4.55
CA SER A 92 -3.92 0.48 -3.40
C SER A 92 -4.65 0.79 -2.09
N THR A 93 -4.96 2.07 -1.84
CA THR A 93 -5.70 2.50 -0.65
C THR A 93 -7.09 1.89 -0.59
N ILE A 94 -7.82 1.86 -1.71
CA ILE A 94 -9.16 1.26 -1.79
C ILE A 94 -9.08 -0.24 -1.46
N LEU A 95 -8.10 -0.95 -2.03
CA LEU A 95 -7.90 -2.37 -1.71
C LEU A 95 -7.60 -2.59 -0.23
N ALA A 96 -6.76 -1.75 0.38
CA ALA A 96 -6.46 -1.83 1.81
C ALA A 96 -7.70 -1.60 2.69
N ILE A 97 -8.59 -0.67 2.31
CA ILE A 97 -9.86 -0.43 3.00
C ILE A 97 -10.79 -1.65 2.89
N VAL A 98 -10.91 -2.23 1.68
CA VAL A 98 -11.70 -3.45 1.44
C VAL A 98 -11.14 -4.64 2.22
N ALA A 99 -9.81 -4.74 2.32
CA ALA A 99 -9.14 -5.74 3.14
C ALA A 99 -9.54 -5.58 4.61
N LEU A 100 -9.49 -4.36 5.15
CA LEU A 100 -9.81 -4.07 6.54
C LEU A 100 -11.29 -4.35 6.86
N ALA A 101 -12.21 -4.01 5.95
CA ALA A 101 -13.63 -4.31 6.09
C ALA A 101 -13.90 -5.83 6.06
N SER A 102 -13.18 -6.56 5.21
CA SER A 102 -13.31 -8.02 5.08
C SER A 102 -12.68 -8.80 6.23
N LEU A 103 -11.86 -8.15 7.06
CA LEU A 103 -11.12 -8.77 8.15
C LEU A 103 -12.03 -9.52 9.13
N LYS A 104 -13.19 -8.93 9.49
CA LYS A 104 -14.15 -9.54 10.42
C LYS A 104 -14.84 -10.77 9.85
N ARG A 105 -15.02 -10.84 8.53
CA ARG A 105 -15.77 -11.90 7.85
C ARG A 105 -14.87 -13.05 7.44
N ASN A 106 -13.76 -12.76 6.76
CA ASN A 106 -12.85 -13.75 6.19
C ASN A 106 -11.38 -13.26 6.23
N ALA A 107 -10.60 -13.75 7.20
CA ALA A 107 -9.19 -13.38 7.37
C ALA A 107 -8.36 -13.68 6.11
N LYS A 108 -8.54 -14.86 5.53
CA LYS A 108 -7.80 -15.30 4.33
C LYS A 108 -8.05 -14.39 3.12
N LEU A 109 -9.29 -13.93 2.92
CA LEU A 109 -9.65 -13.04 1.83
C LEU A 109 -9.03 -11.65 2.04
N SER A 110 -9.06 -11.15 3.29
CA SER A 110 -8.41 -9.89 3.68
C SER A 110 -6.90 -9.92 3.40
N GLY A 111 -6.21 -11.03 3.71
CA GLY A 111 -4.78 -11.19 3.43
C GLY A 111 -4.43 -11.08 1.94
N VAL A 112 -5.25 -11.65 1.05
CA VAL A 112 -5.05 -11.50 -0.40
C VAL A 112 -5.21 -10.05 -0.85
N PHE A 113 -6.20 -9.33 -0.33
CA PHE A 113 -6.37 -7.90 -0.63
C PHE A 113 -5.22 -7.05 -0.10
N PHE A 114 -4.64 -7.38 1.05
CA PHE A 114 -3.43 -6.70 1.55
C PHE A 114 -2.20 -6.99 0.69
N ILE A 115 -2.03 -8.21 0.17
CA ILE A 115 -0.96 -8.51 -0.79
C ILE A 115 -1.13 -7.64 -2.04
N LEU A 116 -2.34 -7.61 -2.62
CA LEU A 116 -2.63 -6.80 -3.80
C LEU A 116 -2.39 -5.31 -3.52
N ALA A 117 -2.88 -4.80 -2.38
CA ALA A 117 -2.63 -3.43 -1.95
C ALA A 117 -1.13 -3.14 -1.84
N GLY A 118 -0.34 -4.05 -1.26
CA GLY A 118 1.11 -3.93 -1.14
C GLY A 118 1.82 -3.90 -2.50
N VAL A 119 1.40 -4.77 -3.45
CA VAL A 119 1.94 -4.77 -4.82
C VAL A 119 1.69 -3.43 -5.51
N PHE A 120 0.48 -2.89 -5.43
CA PHE A 120 0.14 -1.59 -6.00
C PHE A 120 0.81 -0.44 -5.23
N ALA A 121 1.05 -0.56 -3.92
CA ALA A 121 1.79 0.44 -3.15
C ALA A 121 3.29 0.50 -3.51
N GLY A 122 3.77 -0.43 -4.36
CA GLY A 122 5.15 -0.56 -4.80
C GLY A 122 5.94 -1.52 -3.91
N ILE A 123 6.55 -2.54 -4.51
CA ILE A 123 7.18 -3.72 -3.86
C ILE A 123 8.18 -3.38 -2.73
N LEU A 124 8.82 -2.21 -2.77
CA LEU A 124 9.82 -1.78 -1.78
C LEU A 124 9.40 -0.56 -0.96
N SER A 125 8.17 -0.06 -1.14
CA SER A 125 7.67 1.04 -0.34
C SER A 125 7.48 0.59 1.10
N LEU A 126 7.77 1.47 2.07
CA LEU A 126 7.51 1.21 3.49
C LEU A 126 6.05 0.76 3.72
N THR A 127 5.11 1.34 2.96
CA THR A 127 3.68 0.99 3.00
C THR A 127 3.41 -0.44 2.56
N SER A 128 4.10 -0.90 1.51
CA SER A 128 3.96 -2.27 1.00
C SER A 128 4.42 -3.31 2.02
N VAL A 129 5.51 -3.04 2.74
CA VAL A 129 6.04 -3.93 3.76
C VAL A 129 5.03 -4.10 4.89
N LEU A 130 4.39 -3.01 5.33
CA LEU A 130 3.33 -3.07 6.34
C LEU A 130 2.13 -3.89 5.85
N PHE A 131 1.71 -3.73 4.59
CA PHE A 131 0.63 -4.52 4.01
C PHE A 131 1.00 -6.01 3.86
N TYR A 132 2.23 -6.34 3.49
CA TYR A 132 2.68 -7.73 3.43
C TYR A 132 2.72 -8.40 4.81
N ILE A 133 3.18 -7.69 5.84
CA ILE A 133 3.16 -8.21 7.21
C ILE A 133 1.69 -8.41 7.67
N ALA A 134 0.79 -7.47 7.36
CA ALA A 134 -0.64 -7.61 7.67
C ALA A 134 -1.25 -8.82 6.96
N ALA A 135 -0.88 -9.06 5.69
CA ALA A 135 -1.32 -10.22 4.94
C ALA A 135 -0.82 -11.54 5.53
N ILE A 136 0.46 -11.63 5.90
CA ILE A 136 1.03 -12.81 6.54
C ILE A 136 0.30 -13.08 7.86
N MET A 137 0.04 -12.06 8.68
CA MET A 137 -0.75 -12.22 9.92
C MET A 137 -2.17 -12.73 9.64
N CYS A 138 -2.82 -12.27 8.56
CA CYS A 138 -4.13 -12.75 8.14
C CYS A 138 -4.12 -14.23 7.71
N PHE A 139 -3.01 -14.73 7.14
CA PHE A 139 -2.88 -16.13 6.73
C PHE A 139 -2.46 -17.07 7.86
N VAL A 140 -1.56 -16.60 8.73
CA VAL A 140 -1.00 -17.42 9.82
C VAL A 140 -2.01 -17.57 10.97
N ARG A 141 -2.83 -16.56 11.22
CA ARG A 141 -3.76 -16.60 12.34
C ARG A 141 -4.97 -17.48 12.02
N LYS A 142 -5.16 -18.55 12.79
CA LYS A 142 -6.39 -19.35 12.75
C LYS A 142 -7.57 -18.43 13.04
N THR A 143 -8.60 -18.48 12.20
CA THR A 143 -9.86 -17.78 12.44
C THR A 143 -10.31 -18.15 13.87
N PRO A 144 -10.59 -17.18 14.75
CA PRO A 144 -11.21 -17.51 16.03
C PRO A 144 -12.48 -18.27 15.69
N MET A 145 -12.59 -19.53 16.14
CA MET A 145 -13.80 -20.31 15.94
C MET A 145 -14.95 -19.51 16.53
N ARG A 146 -16.05 -19.42 15.78
CA ARG A 146 -17.23 -18.68 16.22
C ARG A 146 -17.70 -19.32 17.54
N GLU A 147 -18.18 -18.53 18.49
CA GLU A 147 -18.46 -19.01 19.86
C GLU A 147 -19.43 -20.21 19.87
N ASP A 148 -20.35 -20.24 18.92
CA ASP A 148 -21.25 -21.35 18.62
C ASP A 148 -20.56 -22.58 18.01
N GLU A 149 -19.49 -22.42 17.22
CA GLU A 149 -18.63 -23.52 16.78
C GLU A 149 -17.79 -24.07 17.93
N LEU A 150 -17.33 -23.24 18.86
CA LEU A 150 -16.65 -23.67 20.07
C LEU A 150 -17.58 -24.47 20.98
N LEU A 151 -18.79 -23.98 21.20
CA LEU A 151 -19.82 -24.68 21.97
C LEU A 151 -20.22 -25.99 21.30
N ARG A 152 -20.44 -25.99 19.98
CA ARG A 152 -20.77 -27.22 19.23
C ARG A 152 -19.64 -28.25 19.26
N LYS A 153 -18.38 -27.79 19.22
CA LYS A 153 -17.23 -28.69 19.28
C LYS A 153 -17.02 -29.26 20.69
N ALA A 154 -17.23 -28.45 21.73
CA ALA A 154 -17.22 -28.92 23.11
C ALA A 154 -18.31 -29.98 23.36
N ASP A 155 -19.51 -29.78 22.84
CA ASP A 155 -20.62 -30.74 22.96
C ASP A 155 -20.33 -32.05 22.21
N GLN A 156 -19.70 -31.97 21.03
CA GLN A 156 -19.23 -33.14 20.30
C GLN A 156 -18.13 -33.91 21.04
N ASP A 157 -17.14 -33.21 21.61
CA ASP A 157 -16.06 -33.86 22.37
C ASP A 157 -16.62 -34.58 23.61
N ILE A 158 -17.62 -34.00 24.29
CA ILE A 158 -18.32 -34.64 25.42
C ILE A 158 -19.06 -35.90 24.97
N GLN A 159 -19.82 -35.85 23.87
CA GLN A 159 -20.54 -37.03 23.35
C GLN A 159 -19.60 -38.16 22.91
N THR A 160 -18.42 -37.82 22.39
CA THR A 160 -17.42 -38.82 21.96
C THR A 160 -16.72 -39.48 23.15
N GLN A 161 -16.69 -38.81 24.31
CA GLN A 161 -16.10 -39.33 25.54
C GLN A 161 -17.07 -40.25 26.31
N GLU A 162 -18.39 -40.04 26.16
CA GLU A 162 -19.40 -40.88 26.81
C GLU A 162 -19.74 -42.18 26.06
N THR A 163 -19.34 -42.34 24.80
CA THR A 163 -19.49 -43.63 24.12
C THR A 163 -18.49 -44.65 24.68
N PRO A 164 -18.93 -45.68 25.45
CA PRO A 164 -18.02 -46.66 26.01
C PRO A 164 -17.39 -47.45 24.87
N TYR A 165 -16.06 -47.58 24.88
CA TYR A 165 -15.34 -48.45 23.96
C TYR A 165 -15.95 -49.86 24.03
N ARG A 166 -16.63 -50.28 22.95
CA ARG A 166 -17.05 -51.67 22.78
C ARG A 166 -15.93 -52.39 22.01
N PRO A 167 -15.07 -53.17 22.67
CA PRO A 167 -14.28 -54.14 21.92
C PRO A 167 -15.25 -55.15 21.31
N PHE A 168 -15.00 -55.48 20.04
CA PHE A 168 -15.68 -56.54 19.30
C PHE A 168 -15.44 -57.91 19.96
#